data_AF-A0A0G4L5T1-F1
#
_entry.id   AF-A0A0G4L5T1-F1
#
_cell.length_a   1.000
_cell.length_b   1.000
_cell.length_c   1.000
_cell.angle_alpha   90.00
_cell.angle_beta   90.00
_cell.angle_gamma   90.00
#
_symmetry.space_group_name_H-M   'P 1'
#
loop_
_entity.id
_entity.type
_entity.pdbx_description
1 polymer ?
#
loop_
_entity_poly.entity_id
_entity_poly.type
_entity_poly.pdbx_seq_one_letter_code
_entity_poly.pdbx_strand_id
1 'polypeptide(L)'
;VSMQFNLSTEPLLPGANNHRLGPSNAVFAGDHFFYDAKTPYFHIREGDREIGDTYCGLNSSTPAPAASAVGQRGEKAVAWLKLLTKDGRTAGDIQEIYRLTTAGGSAPSSCAGQPESFQVQYAAA
;
A
#
# COMPACT_ATOMS: atom_id res chain seq x y z
N VAL A 1 -2.84 -9.51 9.24
CA VAL A 1 -2.86 -8.35 10.16
C VAL A 1 -3.24 -7.14 9.33
N SER A 2 -4.43 -6.59 9.56
CA SER A 2 -4.97 -5.45 8.80
C SER A 2 -4.29 -4.16 9.24
N MET A 3 -4.07 -3.25 8.29
CA MET A 3 -3.55 -1.91 8.56
C MET A 3 -4.50 -1.19 9.53
N GLN A 4 -4.01 -0.75 10.68
CA GLN A 4 -4.77 0.15 11.56
C GLN A 4 -4.60 1.60 11.08
N PHE A 5 -4.93 1.86 9.82
CA PHE A 5 -5.31 3.21 9.42
C PHE A 5 -6.77 3.36 9.82
N ASN A 6 -7.03 4.07 10.92
CA ASN A 6 -8.40 4.40 11.28
C ASN A 6 -8.91 5.44 10.26
N LEU A 7 -9.49 4.92 9.18
CA LEU A 7 -10.17 5.66 8.11
C LEU A 7 -11.62 5.98 8.49
N SER A 8 -12.09 5.53 9.66
CA SER A 8 -13.44 5.84 10.14
C SER A 8 -13.53 7.26 10.68
N THR A 9 -14.72 7.84 10.59
CA THR A 9 -15.10 9.11 11.22
C THR A 9 -15.28 9.02 12.74
N GLU A 10 -15.02 7.86 13.35
CA GLU A 10 -15.26 7.65 14.77
C GLU A 10 -14.30 8.47 15.65
N PRO A 11 -14.78 9.06 16.75
CA PRO A 11 -13.93 9.84 17.65
C PRO A 11 -12.82 8.97 18.25
N LEU A 12 -11.59 9.47 18.22
CA LEU A 12 -10.45 8.80 18.85
C LEU A 12 -10.63 8.77 20.37
N LEU A 13 -10.45 7.60 20.97
CA LEU A 13 -10.33 7.46 22.42
C LEU A 13 -9.13 8.30 22.92
N PRO A 14 -9.25 9.00 24.06
CA PRO A 14 -8.13 9.76 24.62
C PRO A 14 -6.93 8.84 24.89
N GLY A 15 -5.79 9.12 24.26
CA GLY A 15 -4.53 8.36 24.44
C GLY A 15 -4.11 7.47 23.27
N ALA A 16 -4.87 7.41 22.17
CA ALA A 16 -4.46 6.71 20.96
C ALA A 16 -3.50 7.57 20.11
N ASN A 17 -2.22 7.17 20.03
CA ASN A 17 -1.20 7.78 19.18
C ASN A 17 -1.38 7.37 17.70
N ASN A 18 -2.56 7.61 17.15
CA ASN A 18 -2.89 7.21 15.80
C ASN A 18 -2.72 8.45 14.91
N HIS A 19 -1.66 8.48 14.09
CA HIS A 19 -1.47 9.55 13.11
C HIS A 19 -2.61 9.45 12.08
N ARG A 20 -3.67 10.22 12.32
CA ARG A 20 -4.89 10.26 11.52
C ARG A 20 -4.51 10.81 10.15
N LEU A 21 -4.54 9.96 9.12
CA LEU A 21 -4.64 10.46 7.76
C LEU A 21 -5.93 11.29 7.72
N GLY A 22 -5.83 12.55 7.25
CA GLY A 22 -7.01 13.41 7.10
C GLY A 22 -8.06 12.71 6.22
N PRO A 23 -9.35 13.11 6.30
CA PRO A 23 -10.38 12.53 5.46
C PRO A 23 -9.95 12.62 3.99
N SER A 24 -9.64 11.49 3.39
CA SER A 24 -9.41 11.37 1.96
C SER A 24 -10.75 11.04 1.32
N ASN A 25 -11.16 11.82 0.32
CA ASN A 25 -12.22 11.44 -0.62
C ASN A 25 -11.77 10.31 -1.58
N ALA A 26 -10.81 9.49 -1.15
CA ALA A 26 -10.29 8.37 -1.92
C ALA A 26 -11.39 7.31 -2.01
N VAL A 27 -11.73 6.96 -3.24
CA VAL A 27 -12.66 5.86 -3.51
C VAL A 27 -11.98 4.56 -3.10
N PHE A 28 -12.67 3.74 -2.31
CA PHE A 28 -12.21 2.38 -2.05
C PHE A 28 -12.24 1.60 -3.36
N ALA A 29 -11.06 1.28 -3.88
CA ALA A 29 -10.91 0.60 -5.18
C ALA A 29 -10.81 -0.93 -5.04
N GLY A 30 -10.65 -1.47 -3.83
CA GLY A 30 -10.44 -2.90 -3.65
C GLY A 30 -9.46 -3.25 -2.53
N ASP A 31 -9.14 -4.54 -2.47
CA ASP A 31 -8.22 -5.13 -1.51
C ASP A 31 -6.91 -5.57 -2.19
N HIS A 32 -5.80 -5.49 -1.46
CA HIS A 32 -4.47 -5.90 -1.93
C HIS A 32 -3.82 -6.85 -0.92
N PHE A 33 -3.38 -8.01 -1.42
CA PHE A 33 -2.72 -9.04 -0.64
C PHE A 33 -1.48 -9.54 -1.37
N PHE A 34 -0.64 -10.30 -0.66
CA PHE A 34 0.44 -11.07 -1.28
C PHE A 34 0.04 -12.54 -1.29
N TYR A 35 -0.07 -13.13 -2.48
CA TYR A 35 -0.32 -14.56 -2.64
C TYR A 35 0.88 -15.39 -2.17
N ASP A 36 2.06 -14.89 -2.47
CA ASP A 36 3.35 -15.39 -2.00
C ASP A 36 4.28 -14.18 -1.77
N ALA A 37 5.51 -14.42 -1.32
CA ALA A 37 6.47 -13.37 -1.00
C ALA A 37 6.77 -12.35 -2.13
N LYS A 38 6.44 -12.66 -3.39
CA LYS A 38 6.77 -11.85 -4.57
C LYS A 38 5.59 -11.57 -5.50
N THR A 39 4.42 -12.15 -5.24
CA THR A 39 3.24 -12.00 -6.09
C THR A 39 2.16 -11.19 -5.39
N PRO A 40 2.06 -9.87 -5.66
CA PRO A 40 0.90 -9.08 -5.24
C PRO A 40 -0.36 -9.55 -6.00
N TYR A 41 -1.45 -9.59 -5.26
CA TYR A 41 -2.79 -9.93 -5.72
C TYR A 41 -3.72 -8.76 -5.40
N PHE A 42 -4.52 -8.34 -6.38
CA PHE A 42 -5.47 -7.25 -6.26
C PHE A 42 -6.86 -7.76 -6.58
N HIS A 43 -7.80 -7.48 -5.69
CA HIS A 43 -9.22 -7.68 -5.88
C HIS A 43 -9.86 -6.31 -6.02
N ILE A 44 -10.22 -5.92 -7.24
CA ILE A 44 -10.65 -4.56 -7.60
C ILE A 44 -12.17 -4.53 -7.74
N ARG A 45 -12.80 -3.56 -7.06
CA ARG A 45 -14.25 -3.34 -7.08
C ARG A 45 -14.62 -1.88 -6.96
N GLU A 46 -15.81 -1.54 -7.46
CA GLU A 46 -16.42 -0.21 -7.35
C GLU A 46 -17.78 -0.35 -6.66
N GLY A 47 -17.85 0.00 -5.37
CA GLY A 47 -19.01 -0.32 -4.55
C GLY A 47 -19.22 -1.84 -4.47
N ASP A 48 -20.39 -2.29 -4.91
CA ASP A 48 -20.77 -3.71 -4.98
C ASP A 48 -20.45 -4.35 -6.36
N ARG A 49 -19.85 -3.58 -7.28
CA ARG A 49 -19.50 -4.07 -8.63
C ARG A 49 -18.09 -4.61 -8.66
N GLU A 50 -17.96 -5.91 -8.95
CA GLU A 50 -16.68 -6.55 -9.24
C GLU A 50 -16.10 -6.04 -10.55
N ILE A 51 -14.85 -5.57 -10.51
CA ILE A 51 -14.10 -5.17 -11.71
C ILE A 51 -13.16 -6.29 -12.14
N GLY A 52 -12.46 -6.91 -11.19
CA GLY A 52 -11.61 -8.04 -11.50
C GLY A 52 -10.57 -8.36 -10.44
N ASP A 53 -9.99 -9.53 -10.60
CA ASP A 53 -8.94 -10.08 -9.75
C ASP A 53 -7.68 -10.23 -10.56
N THR A 54 -6.54 -9.83 -10.02
CA THR A 54 -5.27 -10.00 -10.75
C THR A 54 -4.09 -10.32 -9.85
N TYR A 55 -3.26 -11.25 -10.33
CA TYR A 55 -1.93 -11.48 -9.81
C TYR A 55 -0.92 -10.73 -10.67
N CYS A 56 -0.11 -9.87 -10.06
CA CYS A 56 0.82 -9.03 -10.79
C CYS A 56 2.28 -9.40 -10.52
N GLY A 57 3.17 -8.95 -11.41
CA GLY A 57 4.61 -8.93 -11.23
C GLY A 57 5.17 -7.52 -11.40
N LEU A 58 6.29 -7.23 -10.74
CA LEU A 58 7.00 -5.96 -10.95
C LEU A 58 7.51 -5.88 -12.40
N ASN A 59 7.13 -4.81 -13.09
CA ASN A 59 7.65 -4.50 -14.41
C ASN A 59 8.72 -3.40 -14.35
N SER A 60 8.45 -2.31 -13.63
CA SER A 60 9.42 -1.24 -13.44
C SER A 60 9.22 -0.53 -12.12
N SER A 61 10.29 0.08 -11.62
CA SER A 61 10.27 0.93 -10.43
C SER A 61 11.04 2.23 -10.67
N THR A 62 10.64 3.27 -9.94
CA THR A 62 11.38 4.53 -9.85
C THR A 62 11.37 5.01 -8.41
N PRO A 63 12.45 5.66 -7.93
CA PRO A 63 12.43 6.33 -6.64
C PRO A 63 11.22 7.28 -6.55
N ALA A 64 10.58 7.32 -5.38
CA ALA A 64 9.58 8.34 -5.10
C ALA A 64 10.24 9.74 -5.11
N PRO A 65 9.50 10.79 -5.51
CA PRO A 65 10.01 12.16 -5.45
C PRO A 65 10.57 12.52 -4.07
N ALA A 66 11.62 13.34 -4.03
CA ALA A 66 12.22 13.76 -2.76
C ALA A 66 11.24 14.53 -1.84
N ALA A 67 10.20 15.14 -2.42
CA ALA A 67 9.14 15.84 -1.71
C ALA A 67 7.97 14.94 -1.26
N SER A 68 8.03 13.63 -1.51
CA SER A 68 7.01 12.69 -1.02
C SER A 68 6.92 12.71 0.50
N ALA A 69 5.71 12.50 1.02
CA ALA A 69 5.47 12.45 2.45
C ALA A 69 6.29 11.34 3.13
N VAL A 70 6.81 11.64 4.31
CA VAL A 70 7.55 10.67 5.12
C VAL A 70 6.61 9.83 5.98
N GLY A 71 7.11 8.67 6.42
CA GLY A 71 6.40 7.83 7.39
C GLY A 71 6.40 8.46 8.80
N GLN A 72 5.65 7.84 9.70
CA GLN A 72 5.47 8.34 11.08
C GLN A 72 6.78 8.41 11.88
N ARG A 73 7.83 7.68 11.47
CA ARG A 73 9.15 7.71 12.10
C ARG A 73 10.22 8.34 11.19
N GLY A 74 9.79 9.10 10.18
CA GLY A 74 10.68 9.76 9.22
C GLY A 74 11.17 8.85 8.09
N GLU A 75 10.54 7.69 7.89
CA GLU A 75 10.89 6.79 6.79
C GLU A 75 10.66 7.47 5.44
N LYS A 76 11.59 7.30 4.50
CA LYS A 76 11.38 7.77 3.13
C LYS A 76 10.25 7.01 2.46
N ALA A 77 9.56 7.65 1.53
CA ALA A 77 8.55 7.01 0.70
C ALA A 77 9.15 5.86 -0.12
N VAL A 78 8.47 4.70 -0.13
CA VAL A 78 8.84 3.56 -0.99
C VAL A 78 8.74 3.93 -2.46
N ALA A 79 9.54 3.25 -3.29
CA ALA A 79 9.54 3.43 -4.75
C ALA A 79 8.13 3.28 -5.36
N TRP A 80 7.88 4.08 -6.39
CA TRP A 80 6.72 3.94 -7.25
C TRP A 80 6.92 2.73 -8.16
N LEU A 81 5.85 1.98 -8.40
CA LEU A 81 5.91 0.73 -9.15
C LEU A 81 4.91 0.75 -10.30
N LYS A 82 5.32 0.18 -11.43
CA LYS A 82 4.42 -0.34 -12.45
C LYS A 82 4.44 -1.86 -12.35
N LEU A 83 3.26 -2.45 -12.20
CA LEU A 83 3.05 -3.88 -12.14
C LEU A 83 2.27 -4.31 -13.37
N LEU A 84 2.65 -5.45 -13.95
CA LEU A 84 1.90 -6.08 -15.04
C LEU A 84 1.19 -7.31 -14.51
N THR A 85 -0.02 -7.52 -14.99
CA THR A 85 -0.76 -8.76 -14.74
C THR A 85 0.01 -9.96 -15.31
N LYS A 86 -0.03 -11.08 -14.60
CA LYS A 86 0.58 -12.34 -15.05
C LYS A 86 -0.43 -13.09 -15.93
N ASP A 87 0.02 -13.56 -17.08
CA ASP A 87 -0.83 -14.27 -18.05
C ASP A 87 -1.62 -15.42 -17.40
N GLY A 88 -2.92 -15.49 -17.73
CA GLY A 88 -3.83 -16.53 -17.26
C GLY A 88 -4.16 -16.47 -15.77
N ARG A 89 -3.76 -15.40 -15.06
CA ARG A 89 -4.00 -15.18 -13.63
C ARG A 89 -4.77 -13.88 -13.40
N THR A 90 -5.71 -13.58 -14.29
CA THR A 90 -6.60 -12.43 -14.16
C THR A 90 -8.02 -12.86 -14.46
N ALA A 91 -8.95 -12.45 -13.61
CA ALA A 91 -10.37 -12.43 -13.93
C ALA A 91 -10.72 -10.98 -14.30
N GLY A 92 -11.16 -10.75 -15.55
CA GLY A 92 -11.39 -9.41 -16.11
C GLY A 92 -10.24 -8.91 -16.98
N ASP A 93 -10.28 -7.62 -17.34
CA ASP A 93 -9.41 -7.01 -18.35
C ASP A 93 -8.33 -6.08 -17.76
N ILE A 94 -8.01 -6.24 -16.47
CA ILE A 94 -6.96 -5.45 -15.81
C ILE A 94 -5.62 -5.89 -16.41
N GLN A 95 -4.82 -4.94 -16.91
CA GLN A 95 -3.51 -5.22 -17.53
C GLN A 95 -2.34 -4.70 -16.70
N GLU A 96 -2.51 -3.54 -16.08
CA GLU A 96 -1.44 -2.84 -15.38
C GLU A 96 -1.95 -2.24 -14.06
N ILE A 97 -1.13 -2.27 -13.03
CA ILE A 97 -1.37 -1.60 -11.74
C ILE A 97 -0.20 -0.65 -11.47
N TYR A 98 -0.53 0.59 -11.11
CA TYR A 98 0.46 1.60 -10.75
C TYR A 98 0.35 1.91 -9.26
N ARG A 99 1.48 1.81 -8.55
CA ARG A 99 1.60 2.27 -7.16
C ARG A 99 2.32 3.61 -7.17
N LEU A 100 1.58 4.68 -6.93
CA LEU A 100 2.05 6.05 -6.97
C LEU A 100 1.83 6.73 -5.61
N THR A 101 2.21 8.01 -5.52
CA THR A 101 1.89 8.90 -4.39
C THR A 101 2.18 8.27 -3.03
N THR A 102 3.33 7.59 -2.92
CA THR A 102 3.71 6.83 -1.74
C THR A 102 4.14 7.73 -0.58
N ALA A 103 3.88 7.28 0.65
CA ALA A 103 4.33 7.90 1.88
C ALA A 103 4.95 6.87 2.83
N GLY A 104 6.15 7.15 3.33
CA GLY A 104 6.88 6.24 4.22
C GLY A 104 7.17 4.85 3.65
N GLY A 105 7.50 3.90 4.53
CA GLY A 105 7.66 2.48 4.19
C GLY A 105 9.06 2.00 3.83
N SER A 106 10.00 2.90 3.58
CA SER A 106 11.38 2.47 3.31
C SER A 106 11.98 1.80 4.54
N ALA A 107 12.64 0.66 4.34
CA ALA A 107 13.38 0.00 5.39
C ALA A 107 14.43 0.94 6.01
N PRO A 108 14.74 0.80 7.31
CA PRO A 108 15.86 1.53 7.91
C PRO A 108 17.17 1.16 7.21
N SER A 109 18.18 2.03 7.30
CA SER A 109 19.50 1.76 6.73
C SER A 109 20.21 0.56 7.37
N SER A 110 19.75 0.11 8.54
CA SER A 110 20.27 -1.04 9.27
C SER A 110 19.19 -1.66 10.16
N CYS A 111 19.31 -2.96 10.43
CA CYS A 111 18.49 -3.68 11.41
C CYS A 111 19.04 -3.57 12.85
N ALA A 112 20.16 -2.87 13.07
CA ALA A 112 20.76 -2.73 14.39
C ALA A 112 19.78 -2.11 15.40
N GLY A 113 19.64 -2.75 16.56
CA GLY A 113 18.73 -2.30 17.62
C GLY A 113 17.23 -2.50 17.33
N GLN A 114 16.87 -3.19 16.23
CA GLN A 114 15.49 -3.60 15.98
C GLN A 114 15.22 -5.01 16.56
N PRO A 115 13.96 -5.33 16.91
CA PRO A 115 13.55 -6.71 17.19
C PRO A 115 13.79 -7.64 16.00
N GLU A 116 13.80 -8.96 16.25
CA GLU A 116 13.95 -9.99 15.21
C GLU A 116 12.95 -9.82 14.05
N SER A 117 11.73 -9.40 14.37
CA SER A 117 10.71 -9.01 13.41
C SER A 117 10.09 -7.67 13.78
N PHE A 118 10.01 -6.76 12.82
CA PHE A 118 9.30 -5.49 12.97
C PHE A 118 8.62 -5.13 11.65
N GLN A 119 7.69 -4.19 11.72
CA GLN A 119 6.93 -3.72 10.56
C GLN A 119 7.22 -2.24 10.34
N VAL A 120 7.34 -1.85 9.07
CA VAL A 120 7.43 -0.44 8.66
C VAL A 120 6.14 -0.10 7.92
N GLN A 121 5.42 0.91 8.42
CA GLN A 121 4.14 1.31 7.84
C GLN A 121 4.36 2.19 6.61
N TYR A 122 3.49 2.07 5.62
CA TYR A 122 3.49 2.90 4.42
C TYR A 122 2.07 3.12 3.91
N ALA A 123 1.89 4.17 3.11
CA ALA A 123 0.67 4.42 2.38
C ALA A 123 0.98 4.65 0.89
N ALA A 124 -0.01 4.41 0.04
CA ALA A 124 0.02 4.70 -1.39
C ALA A 124 -1.39 5.11 -1.83
N ALA A 125 -1.47 5.96 -2.86
CA ALA A 125 -2.72 6.42 -3.45
C ALA A 125 -2.64 6.34 -4.98
#